data_AF-A0A5C6BIN9-F1
#
_entry.id   AF-A0A5C6BIN9-F1
#
_cell.length_a   1.000
_cell.length_b   1.000
_cell.length_c   1.000
_cell.angle_alpha   90.00
_cell.angle_beta   90.00
_cell.angle_gamma   90.00
#
_symmetry.space_group_name_H-M   'P 1'
#
loop_
_entity.id
_entity.type
_entity.pdbx_description
1 polymer ?
#
loop_
_entity_poly.entity_id
_entity_poly.type
_entity_poly.pdbx_seq_one_letter_code
_entity_poly.pdbx_strand_id
1 'polypeptide(L)'
;MRVMWLVFERLPHPEAVCYAAGEADVRLAEVLFQQPRIERMRYAEQLRNFLREQEGLSPFERPGVACREGDSLYRVISWRFAKWLANVLPAEGSQLEGVRGRIDDWLLSVE
;
A
#
# COMPACT_ATOMS: atom_id res chain seq x y z
N MET A 1 10.27 -16.16 -8.04
CA MET A 1 9.45 -14.96 -7.82
C MET A 1 9.65 -14.54 -6.37
N ARG A 2 10.25 -13.36 -6.14
CA ARG A 2 10.54 -12.86 -4.79
C ARG A 2 9.29 -12.18 -4.23
N VAL A 3 9.09 -12.29 -2.91
CA VAL A 3 7.96 -11.70 -2.20
C VAL A 3 8.50 -10.79 -1.10
N MET A 4 7.88 -9.63 -0.92
CA MET A 4 8.02 -8.80 0.27
C MET A 4 6.76 -8.91 1.11
N TRP A 5 6.89 -9.19 2.40
CA TRP A 5 5.75 -9.13 3.31
C TRP A 5 5.53 -7.70 3.77
N LEU A 6 4.51 -7.06 3.21
CA LEU A 6 4.04 -5.74 3.62
C LEU A 6 3.09 -5.90 4.80
N VAL A 7 3.57 -5.47 5.97
CA VAL A 7 2.83 -5.55 7.24
C VAL A 7 2.62 -4.15 7.79
N PHE A 8 1.42 -3.91 8.32
CA PHE A 8 1.07 -2.70 9.08
C PHE A 8 0.27 -3.11 10.31
N GLU A 9 0.68 -2.64 11.49
CA GLU A 9 0.14 -3.02 12.80
C GLU A 9 0.14 -4.54 13.09
N ARG A 10 -0.33 -4.93 14.28
CA ARG A 10 -0.49 -6.34 14.70
C ARG A 10 -1.93 -6.62 15.12
N LEU A 11 -2.42 -7.83 14.88
CA LEU A 11 -3.72 -8.24 15.41
C LEU A 11 -3.72 -8.16 16.96
N PRO A 12 -4.81 -7.68 17.59
CA PRO A 12 -6.15 -7.46 17.03
C PRO A 12 -6.43 -6.03 16.51
N HIS A 13 -5.39 -5.23 16.20
CA HIS A 13 -5.58 -3.84 15.75
C HIS A 13 -6.48 -3.76 14.50
N PRO A 14 -7.45 -2.83 14.42
CA PRO A 14 -8.39 -2.73 13.29
C PRO A 14 -7.70 -2.46 11.94
N GLU A 15 -6.56 -1.76 11.99
CA GLU A 15 -5.75 -1.43 10.81
C GLU A 15 -4.73 -2.52 10.46
N ALA A 16 -4.72 -3.65 11.19
CA ALA A 16 -3.79 -4.75 10.91
C ALA A 16 -3.95 -5.25 9.46
N VAL A 17 -2.83 -5.33 8.76
CA VAL A 17 -2.73 -5.86 7.40
C VAL A 17 -1.43 -6.64 7.24
N CYS A 18 -1.52 -7.80 6.59
CA CYS A 18 -0.39 -8.56 6.08
C CYS A 18 -0.64 -8.91 4.62
N TYR A 19 0.30 -8.54 3.74
CA TYR A 19 0.18 -8.70 2.30
C TYR A 19 1.48 -9.21 1.68
N ALA A 20 1.38 -10.25 0.85
CA ALA A 20 2.48 -10.77 0.05
C ALA A 20 2.62 -9.96 -1.24
N ALA A 21 3.52 -8.99 -1.25
CA ALA A 21 3.77 -8.09 -2.37
C ALA A 21 4.79 -8.68 -3.35
N GLY A 22 4.49 -8.58 -4.65
CA GLY A 22 5.47 -8.77 -5.71
C GLY A 22 6.25 -7.49 -6.00
N GLU A 23 7.25 -7.57 -6.88
CA GLU A 23 8.09 -6.42 -7.24
C GLU A 23 7.28 -5.21 -7.73
N ALA A 24 6.26 -5.43 -8.56
CA ALA A 24 5.40 -4.35 -9.06
C ALA A 24 4.67 -3.60 -7.93
N ASP A 25 4.22 -4.29 -6.88
CA ASP A 25 3.60 -3.65 -5.71
C ASP A 25 4.63 -2.82 -4.93
N VAL A 26 5.83 -3.38 -4.74
CA VAL A 26 6.91 -2.72 -3.99
C VAL A 26 7.35 -1.43 -4.71
N ARG A 27 7.57 -1.47 -6.02
CA ARG A 27 7.91 -0.29 -6.82
C ARG A 27 6.81 0.76 -6.82
N LEU A 28 5.55 0.34 -6.90
CA LEU A 28 4.42 1.28 -6.79
C LEU A 28 4.40 1.96 -5.42
N ALA A 29 4.61 1.21 -4.34
CA ALA A 29 4.70 1.78 -3.00
C ALA A 29 5.85 2.80 -2.88
N GLU A 30 7.04 2.46 -3.40
CA GLU A 30 8.21 3.35 -3.46
C GLU A 30 7.86 4.68 -4.16
N VAL A 31 7.29 4.62 -5.37
CA VAL A 31 6.87 5.81 -6.13
C VAL A 31 5.90 6.68 -5.34
N LEU A 32 4.92 6.06 -4.66
CA LEU A 32 3.95 6.78 -3.83
C LEU A 32 4.60 7.41 -2.59
N PHE A 33 5.64 6.80 -2.02
CA PHE A 33 6.37 7.35 -0.88
C PHE A 33 7.22 8.57 -1.22
N GLN A 34 7.65 8.72 -2.48
CA GLN A 34 8.37 9.90 -2.96
C GLN A 34 7.45 11.11 -3.17
N GLN A 35 6.13 10.91 -3.16
CA GLN A 35 5.17 12.00 -3.33
C GLN A 35 5.14 12.95 -2.11
N PRO A 36 4.81 14.24 -2.32
CA PRO A 36 4.60 15.18 -1.24
C PRO A 36 3.57 14.65 -0.23
N ARG A 37 3.75 14.99 1.04
CA ARG A 37 2.87 14.56 2.14
C ARG A 37 1.38 14.80 1.84
N ILE A 38 1.03 15.98 1.33
CA ILE A 38 -0.36 16.33 1.02
C ILE A 38 -0.95 15.37 -0.01
N GLU A 39 -0.19 15.00 -1.04
CA GLU A 39 -0.62 14.05 -2.07
C GLU A 39 -0.77 12.64 -1.51
N ARG A 40 0.18 12.19 -0.67
CA ARG A 40 0.05 10.90 0.04
C ARG A 40 -1.20 10.83 0.91
N MET A 41 -1.51 11.91 1.63
CA MET A 41 -2.72 12.00 2.47
C MET A 41 -3.99 11.94 1.63
N ARG A 42 -4.08 12.74 0.55
CA ARG A 42 -5.21 12.73 -0.38
C ARG A 42 -5.42 11.33 -0.97
N TYR A 43 -4.34 10.69 -1.39
CA TYR A 43 -4.41 9.36 -1.98
C TYR A 43 -4.85 8.30 -0.96
N ALA A 44 -4.33 8.36 0.26
CA ALA A 44 -4.76 7.49 1.36
C ALA A 44 -6.26 7.65 1.66
N GLU A 45 -6.76 8.88 1.67
CA GLU A 45 -8.20 9.16 1.87
C GLU A 45 -9.07 8.60 0.75
N GLN A 46 -8.65 8.75 -0.50
CA GLN A 46 -9.33 8.15 -1.65
C GLN A 46 -9.41 6.61 -1.51
N LEU A 47 -8.29 5.97 -1.18
CA LEU A 47 -8.26 4.52 -0.94
C LEU A 47 -9.21 4.12 0.19
N ARG A 48 -9.23 4.86 1.31
CA ARG A 48 -10.14 4.59 2.43
C ARG A 48 -11.60 4.66 2.01
N ASN A 49 -11.98 5.63 1.18
CA ASN A 49 -13.36 5.74 0.69
C ASN A 49 -13.73 4.52 -0.16
N PHE A 50 -12.88 4.10 -1.09
CA PHE A 50 -13.10 2.86 -1.86
C PHE A 50 -13.16 1.61 -0.99
N LEU A 51 -12.32 1.52 0.04
CA LEU A 51 -12.30 0.36 0.94
C LEU A 51 -13.58 0.27 1.78
N ARG A 52 -14.13 1.41 2.24
CA ARG A 52 -15.39 1.47 2.99
C ARG A 52 -16.58 0.96 2.20
N GLU A 53 -16.65 1.30 0.91
CA GLU A 53 -17.69 0.80 0.00
C GLU A 53 -17.70 -0.74 -0.10
N GLN A 54 -16.58 -1.38 0.25
CA GLN A 54 -16.36 -2.83 0.15
C GLN A 54 -16.36 -3.53 1.51
N GLU A 55 -16.57 -2.83 2.62
CA GLU A 55 -16.50 -3.40 3.98
C GLU A 55 -17.52 -4.52 4.21
N GLY A 56 -18.70 -4.41 3.60
CA GLY A 56 -19.77 -5.41 3.68
C GLY A 56 -19.52 -6.67 2.84
N LEU A 57 -18.51 -6.68 1.97
CA LEU A 57 -18.17 -7.83 1.13
C LEU A 57 -17.22 -8.79 1.85
N SER A 58 -17.34 -10.09 1.57
CA SER A 58 -16.37 -11.09 2.00
C SER A 58 -14.98 -10.74 1.45
N PRO A 59 -13.88 -10.99 2.19
CA PRO A 59 -12.52 -10.73 1.71
C PRO A 59 -12.19 -11.35 0.34
N PHE A 60 -12.86 -12.43 -0.05
CA PHE A 60 -12.68 -13.11 -1.34
C PHE A 60 -13.48 -12.48 -2.50
N GLU A 61 -14.46 -11.64 -2.18
CA GLU A 61 -15.37 -11.00 -3.15
C GLU A 61 -15.01 -9.52 -3.39
N ARG A 62 -14.05 -9.00 -2.64
CA ARG A 62 -13.66 -7.58 -2.72
C ARG A 62 -12.97 -7.30 -4.06
N PRO A 63 -13.50 -6.37 -4.87
CA PRO A 63 -12.90 -6.06 -6.15
C PRO A 63 -11.52 -5.42 -5.99
N GLY A 64 -10.71 -5.52 -7.04
CA GLY A 64 -9.46 -4.77 -7.11
C GLY A 64 -9.74 -3.26 -7.14
N VAL A 65 -8.79 -2.48 -6.63
CA VAL A 65 -8.86 -1.01 -6.60
C VAL A 65 -8.02 -0.46 -7.75
N ALA A 66 -8.58 0.48 -8.51
CA ALA A 66 -7.80 1.18 -9.53
C ALA A 66 -6.79 2.13 -8.87
N CYS A 67 -5.51 1.91 -9.16
CA CYS A 67 -4.40 2.71 -8.68
C CYS A 67 -3.73 3.41 -9.86
N ARG A 68 -3.48 4.71 -9.71
CA ARG A 68 -2.82 5.50 -10.76
C ARG A 68 -1.31 5.27 -10.70
N GLU A 69 -0.74 4.92 -11.83
CA GLU A 69 0.69 4.78 -12.07
C GLU A 69 1.11 5.92 -13.01
N GLY A 70 1.73 6.96 -12.44
CA GLY A 70 2.26 8.11 -13.21
C GLY A 70 1.23 8.87 -14.07
N ASP A 71 1.64 9.21 -15.30
CA ASP A 71 0.97 10.15 -16.22
C ASP A 71 -0.23 9.57 -16.97
N SER A 72 -1.14 8.91 -16.25
CA SER A 72 -2.49 8.44 -16.69
C SER A 72 -2.64 6.94 -16.97
N LEU A 73 -1.67 6.10 -16.59
CA LEU A 73 -1.90 4.66 -16.56
C LEU A 73 -2.57 4.25 -15.24
N TYR A 74 -3.52 3.33 -15.33
CA TYR A 74 -4.18 2.75 -14.17
C TYR A 74 -3.82 1.27 -14.09
N ARG A 75 -3.38 0.86 -12.91
CA ARG A 75 -3.17 -0.53 -12.54
C ARG A 75 -4.22 -0.95 -11.53
N VAL A 76 -4.79 -2.14 -11.71
CA VAL A 76 -5.65 -2.73 -10.68
C VAL A 76 -4.78 -3.37 -9.60
N ILE A 77 -4.93 -2.91 -8.37
CA ILE A 77 -4.25 -3.46 -7.19
C ILE A 77 -5.23 -4.27 -6.33
N SER A 78 -4.69 -5.22 -5.57
CA SER A 78 -5.52 -6.02 -4.66
C SER A 78 -6.10 -5.17 -3.53
N TRP A 79 -7.29 -5.55 -3.03
CA TRP A 79 -7.91 -4.91 -1.87
C TRP A 79 -6.97 -4.85 -0.65
N ARG A 80 -6.21 -5.93 -0.40
CA ARG A 80 -5.25 -5.99 0.73
C ARG A 80 -4.11 -5.00 0.56
N PHE A 81 -3.59 -4.86 -0.66
CA PHE A 81 -2.55 -3.88 -0.93
C PHE A 81 -3.07 -2.45 -0.81
N ALA A 82 -4.28 -2.18 -1.33
CA ALA A 82 -4.95 -0.91 -1.14
C ALA A 82 -5.15 -0.58 0.35
N LYS A 83 -5.56 -1.55 1.18
CA LYS A 83 -5.68 -1.38 2.64
C LYS A 83 -4.33 -1.06 3.29
N TRP A 84 -3.27 -1.74 2.88
CA TRP A 84 -1.93 -1.45 3.38
C TRP A 84 -1.48 -0.02 3.02
N LEU A 85 -1.64 0.38 1.75
CA LEU A 85 -1.33 1.74 1.26
C LEU A 85 -2.13 2.81 2.03
N ALA A 86 -3.43 2.59 2.22
CA ALA A 86 -4.32 3.49 2.96
C ALA A 86 -3.88 3.77 4.41
N ASN A 87 -3.12 2.86 5.02
CA ASN A 87 -2.63 2.98 6.38
C ASN A 87 -1.20 3.54 6.46
N VAL A 88 -0.33 3.14 5.54
CA VAL A 88 1.09 3.51 5.58
C VAL A 88 1.40 4.85 4.90
N LEU A 89 0.66 5.24 3.86
CA LEU A 89 0.88 6.51 3.16
C LEU A 89 0.75 7.75 4.04
N PRO A 90 -0.20 7.83 5.02
CA PRO A 90 -0.27 8.96 5.94
C PRO A 90 0.72 8.85 7.11
N ALA A 91 1.43 7.73 7.29
CA ALA A 91 2.38 7.54 8.39
C ALA A 91 3.53 8.56 8.35
N GLU A 92 4.13 8.78 9.51
CA GLU A 92 5.17 9.78 9.75
C GLU A 92 6.33 9.25 10.61
N GLY A 93 7.42 10.03 10.60
CA GLY A 93 8.60 9.79 11.43
C GLY A 93 9.17 8.40 11.23
N SER A 94 9.54 7.77 12.34
CA SER A 94 10.21 6.47 12.38
C SER A 94 9.41 5.34 11.74
N GLN A 95 8.07 5.40 11.74
CA GLN A 95 7.24 4.36 11.14
C GLN A 95 7.36 4.37 9.61
N LEU A 96 7.27 5.56 9.00
CA LEU A 96 7.44 5.72 7.55
C LEU A 96 8.88 5.42 7.13
N GLU A 97 9.86 5.94 7.87
CA GLU A 97 11.29 5.70 7.61
C GLU A 97 11.63 4.21 7.65
N GLY A 98 11.13 3.49 8.66
CA GLY A 98 11.34 2.04 8.77
C GLY A 98 10.63 1.22 7.69
N VAL A 99 9.53 1.73 7.10
CA VAL A 99 8.91 1.09 5.93
C VAL A 99 9.74 1.35 4.68
N ARG A 100 10.16 2.61 4.46
CA ARG A 100 10.98 2.99 3.29
C ARG A 100 12.30 2.24 3.26
N GLY A 101 13.05 2.22 4.37
CA GLY A 101 14.32 1.49 4.44
C GLY A 101 14.18 0.00 4.10
N ARG A 102 13.12 -0.66 4.59
CA ARG A 102 12.86 -2.07 4.23
C ARG A 102 12.52 -2.27 2.75
N ILE A 103 11.84 -1.31 2.13
CA ILE A 103 11.52 -1.35 0.69
C ILE A 103 12.80 -1.15 -0.11
N ASP A 104 13.59 -0.14 0.25
CA ASP A 104 14.84 0.19 -0.43
C ASP A 104 15.84 -0.98 -0.34
N ASP A 105 16.05 -1.56 0.85
CA ASP A 105 16.88 -2.76 1.05
C ASP A 105 16.39 -3.95 0.23
N TRP A 106 15.06 -4.11 0.15
CA TRP A 106 14.47 -5.19 -0.62
C TRP A 106 14.69 -4.99 -2.12
N LEU A 107 14.60 -3.76 -2.63
CA LEU A 107 14.85 -3.42 -4.03
C LEU A 107 16.33 -3.53 -4.40
N LEU A 108 17.24 -3.06 -3.54
CA LEU A 108 18.69 -3.10 -3.78
C LEU A 108 19.25 -4.53 -3.82
N SER A 109 18.64 -5.46 -3.09
CA SER A 109 19.03 -6.88 -3.15
C SER A 109 18.54 -7.60 -4.43
N VAL A 110 18.02 -6.86 -5.41
CA VAL A 110 17.66 -7.34 -6.75
C VAL A 110 18.72 -6.96 -7.79
N GLU A 111 19.57 -5.98 -7.50
CA GLU A 111 20.69 -5.53 -8.36
C GLU A 111 21.98 -6.32 -8.09
#